data_AF-A0A2I1HU95-F1
#
_entry.id   AF-A0A2I1HU95-F1
#
_cell.length_a   1.000
_cell.length_b   1.000
_cell.length_c   1.000
_cell.angle_alpha   90.00
_cell.angle_beta   90.00
_cell.angle_gamma   90.00
#
_symmetry.space_group_name_H-M   'P 1'
#
loop_
_entity.id
_entity.type
_entity.pdbx_description
1 polymer ?
#
loop_
_entity_poly.entity_id
_entity_poly.type
_entity_poly.pdbx_seq_one_letter_code
_entity_poly.pdbx_strand_id
1 'polypeptide(L)'
;MQVEMDCEVADINVGRISNKTNGLKNCLTQNKEIFQVIYDVKNEQKEFYKKTREQLNELLEKVDQLMIPENSYWKNLASKTCKIQLPILGIYPDGIAFQKAFEAMLEQEKPGYIEKHGPQWMHIYEGRIKPLCNDIIKSRRCDKAKDIRAAMFDIFGEDWLVRINTTASADDICSFKQSRKTKKAFECLFKTD
;
A
#
# COMPACT_ATOMS: atom_id res chain seq x y z
N MET A 1 -4.64 -63.01 79.84
CA MET A 1 -3.61 -61.95 79.94
C MET A 1 -2.69 -61.87 78.71
N GLN A 2 -1.78 -62.82 78.43
CA GLN A 2 -0.89 -62.70 77.24
C GLN A 2 -1.67 -62.77 75.90
N VAL A 3 -2.60 -63.71 75.78
CA VAL A 3 -3.41 -63.92 74.55
C VAL A 3 -4.38 -62.75 74.29
N GLU A 4 -4.88 -62.08 75.33
CA GLU A 4 -5.75 -60.91 75.17
C GLU A 4 -4.97 -59.67 74.73
N MET A 5 -3.76 -59.46 75.27
CA MET A 5 -2.86 -58.40 74.81
C MET A 5 -2.45 -58.57 73.34
N ASP A 6 -2.19 -59.81 72.90
CA ASP A 6 -1.78 -60.09 71.53
C ASP A 6 -2.93 -59.85 70.52
N CYS A 7 -4.18 -60.12 70.90
CA CYS A 7 -5.36 -59.79 70.10
C CYS A 7 -5.60 -58.28 69.99
N GLU A 8 -5.46 -57.53 71.10
CA GLU A 8 -5.65 -56.09 71.12
C GLU A 8 -4.60 -55.35 70.26
N VAL A 9 -3.34 -55.81 70.30
CA VAL A 9 -2.26 -55.29 69.45
C VAL A 9 -2.49 -55.62 67.97
N ALA A 10 -3.03 -56.80 67.66
CA ALA A 10 -3.40 -57.19 66.30
C ALA A 10 -4.52 -56.28 65.73
N ASP A 11 -5.58 -56.03 66.51
CA ASP A 11 -6.69 -55.17 66.12
C ASP A 11 -6.25 -53.71 65.91
N ILE A 12 -5.37 -53.19 66.78
CA ILE A 12 -4.77 -51.85 66.62
C ILE A 12 -3.95 -51.76 65.33
N ASN A 13 -3.19 -52.80 64.99
CA ASN A 13 -2.39 -52.84 63.76
C ASN A 13 -3.28 -52.92 62.50
N VAL A 14 -4.34 -53.73 62.53
CA VAL A 14 -5.33 -53.82 61.44
C VAL A 14 -6.02 -52.47 61.21
N GLY A 15 -6.42 -51.79 62.27
CA GLY A 15 -6.99 -50.43 62.19
C GLY A 15 -6.04 -49.41 61.57
N ARG A 16 -4.75 -49.45 61.94
CA ARG A 16 -3.70 -48.59 61.36
C ARG A 16 -3.48 -48.84 59.87
N ILE A 17 -3.47 -50.09 59.45
CA ILE A 17 -3.32 -50.49 58.05
C ILE A 17 -4.54 -50.05 57.24
N SER A 18 -5.75 -50.26 57.76
CA SER A 18 -7.00 -49.84 57.11
C SER A 18 -7.01 -48.32 56.87
N ASN A 19 -6.65 -47.51 57.87
CA ASN A 19 -6.57 -46.06 57.76
C ASN A 19 -5.53 -45.60 56.72
N LYS A 20 -4.34 -46.21 56.70
CA LYS A 20 -3.32 -45.93 55.65
C LYS A 20 -3.83 -46.29 54.25
N THR A 21 -4.50 -47.43 54.11
CA THR A 21 -5.02 -47.90 52.82
C THR A 21 -6.12 -46.98 52.28
N ASN A 22 -7.01 -46.50 53.16
CA ASN A 22 -8.04 -45.52 52.80
C ASN A 22 -7.43 -44.16 52.42
N GLY A 23 -6.42 -43.70 53.16
CA GLY A 23 -5.66 -42.49 52.80
C GLY A 23 -5.02 -42.61 51.41
N LEU A 24 -4.40 -43.77 51.12
CA LEU A 24 -3.78 -44.02 49.81
C LEU A 24 -4.80 -44.03 48.67
N LYS A 25 -5.98 -44.64 48.87
CA LYS A 25 -7.09 -44.62 47.90
C LYS A 25 -7.55 -43.20 47.61
N ASN A 26 -7.73 -42.38 48.64
CA ASN A 26 -8.14 -40.98 48.47
C ASN A 26 -7.09 -40.18 47.69
N CYS A 27 -5.80 -40.33 48.02
CA CYS A 27 -4.72 -39.70 47.25
C CYS A 27 -4.69 -40.17 45.79
N LEU A 28 -4.93 -41.46 45.53
CA LEU A 28 -4.98 -41.98 44.17
C LEU A 28 -6.13 -41.38 43.36
N THR A 29 -7.31 -41.23 43.97
CA THR A 29 -8.47 -40.59 43.33
C THR A 29 -8.19 -39.12 43.02
N GLN A 30 -7.65 -38.36 43.99
CA GLN A 30 -7.27 -36.96 43.79
C GLN A 30 -6.22 -36.81 42.67
N ASN A 31 -5.22 -37.70 42.63
CA ASN A 31 -4.22 -37.67 41.57
C ASN A 31 -4.83 -37.91 40.18
N LYS A 32 -5.82 -38.81 40.06
CA LYS A 32 -6.54 -39.02 38.79
C LYS A 32 -7.28 -37.77 38.35
N GLU A 33 -7.96 -37.10 39.26
CA GLU A 33 -8.67 -35.84 38.98
C GLU A 33 -7.69 -34.75 38.52
N ILE A 34 -6.55 -34.60 39.20
CA ILE A 34 -5.49 -33.65 38.83
C ILE A 34 -4.97 -33.96 37.41
N PHE A 35 -4.68 -35.23 37.10
CA PHE A 35 -4.21 -35.61 35.76
C PHE A 35 -5.24 -35.29 34.67
N GLN A 36 -6.52 -35.51 34.94
CA GLN A 36 -7.58 -35.17 34.00
C GLN A 36 -7.64 -33.66 33.75
N VAL A 37 -7.62 -32.85 34.81
CA VAL A 37 -7.60 -31.38 34.70
C VAL A 37 -6.37 -30.89 33.92
N ILE A 38 -5.19 -31.45 34.18
CA ILE A 38 -3.96 -31.10 33.45
C ILE A 38 -4.11 -31.42 31.96
N TYR A 39 -4.71 -32.57 31.64
CA TYR A 39 -4.94 -32.97 30.25
C TYR A 39 -5.90 -32.00 29.54
N ASP A 40 -7.00 -31.65 30.20
CA ASP A 40 -8.02 -30.74 29.64
C ASP A 40 -7.45 -29.34 29.42
N VAL A 41 -6.74 -28.79 30.43
CA VAL A 41 -6.06 -27.48 30.33
C VAL A 41 -5.05 -27.48 29.18
N LYS A 42 -4.28 -28.56 29.00
CA LYS A 42 -3.32 -28.67 27.90
C LYS A 42 -4.02 -28.67 26.54
N ASN A 43 -5.17 -29.31 26.43
CA ASN A 43 -5.95 -29.34 25.20
C ASN A 43 -6.56 -27.96 24.89
N GLU A 44 -7.13 -27.29 25.89
CA GLU A 44 -7.64 -25.92 25.76
C GLU A 44 -6.53 -24.95 25.35
N GLN A 45 -5.33 -25.07 25.94
CA GLN A 45 -4.19 -24.25 25.57
C GLN A 45 -3.80 -24.45 24.10
N LYS A 46 -3.83 -25.69 23.59
CA LYS A 46 -3.54 -25.99 22.18
C LYS A 46 -4.55 -25.34 21.23
N GLU A 47 -5.84 -25.45 21.56
CA GLU A 47 -6.91 -24.82 20.77
C GLU A 47 -6.83 -23.30 20.83
N PHE A 48 -6.51 -22.73 21.99
CA PHE A 48 -6.26 -21.29 22.14
C PHE A 48 -5.13 -20.83 21.22
N TYR A 49 -3.96 -21.50 21.25
CA TYR A 49 -2.84 -21.16 20.36
C TYR A 49 -3.20 -21.24 18.88
N LYS A 50 -3.93 -22.28 18.47
CA LYS A 50 -4.38 -22.44 17.09
C LYS A 50 -5.26 -21.26 16.67
N LYS A 51 -6.26 -20.95 17.48
CA LYS A 51 -7.19 -19.84 17.22
C LYS A 51 -6.48 -18.48 17.17
N THR A 52 -5.60 -18.20 18.13
CA THR A 52 -4.84 -16.94 18.14
C THR A 52 -3.94 -16.81 16.91
N ARG A 53 -3.30 -17.91 16.48
CA ARG A 53 -2.47 -17.91 15.27
C ARG A 53 -3.28 -17.63 14.00
N GLU A 54 -4.45 -18.26 13.87
CA GLU A 54 -5.36 -18.00 12.75
C GLU A 54 -5.81 -16.53 12.73
N GLN A 55 -6.22 -15.99 13.88
CA GLN A 55 -6.59 -14.58 14.02
C GLN A 55 -5.44 -13.63 13.68
N LEU A 56 -4.21 -13.93 14.12
CA LEU A 56 -3.02 -13.13 13.83
C LEU A 56 -2.73 -13.12 12.32
N ASN A 57 -2.83 -14.27 11.65
CA ASN A 57 -2.62 -14.37 10.21
C ASN A 57 -3.64 -13.55 9.42
N GLU A 58 -4.92 -13.62 9.79
CA GLU A 58 -5.99 -12.82 9.17
C GLU A 58 -5.74 -11.31 9.38
N LEU A 59 -5.27 -10.91 10.56
CA LEU A 59 -4.87 -9.54 10.86
C LEU A 59 -3.67 -9.11 10.02
N LEU A 60 -2.68 -9.98 9.84
CA LEU A 60 -1.49 -9.71 9.03
C LEU A 60 -1.87 -9.44 7.57
N GLU A 61 -2.76 -10.28 7.00
CA GLU A 61 -3.27 -10.09 5.64
C GLU A 61 -4.01 -8.76 5.48
N LYS A 62 -4.82 -8.37 6.48
CA LYS A 62 -5.51 -7.07 6.49
C LYS A 62 -4.53 -5.90 6.61
N VAL A 63 -3.48 -6.02 7.41
CA VAL A 63 -2.41 -5.01 7.51
C VAL A 63 -1.70 -4.87 6.17
N ASP A 64 -1.35 -5.98 5.51
CA ASP A 64 -0.72 -5.97 4.19
C ASP A 64 -1.63 -5.41 3.08
N GLN A 65 -2.96 -5.44 3.26
CA GLN A 65 -3.91 -4.73 2.39
C GLN A 65 -3.91 -3.22 2.62
N LEU A 66 -3.62 -2.78 3.84
CA LEU A 66 -3.56 -1.36 4.20
C LEU A 66 -2.19 -0.72 3.91
N MET A 67 -1.16 -1.52 3.67
CA MET A 67 0.18 -1.04 3.32
C MET A 67 0.20 -0.42 1.93
N ILE A 68 0.01 0.91 1.88
CA ILE A 68 0.21 1.70 0.67
C ILE A 68 1.73 1.84 0.43
N PRO A 69 2.24 1.51 -0.77
CA PRO A 69 3.63 1.73 -1.14
C PRO A 69 4.13 3.15 -0.81
N GLU A 70 5.42 3.25 -0.50
CA GLU A 70 6.08 4.52 -0.23
C GLU A 70 5.89 5.54 -1.37
N ASN A 71 5.95 6.82 -1.03
CA ASN A 71 5.79 7.91 -2.00
C ASN A 71 6.85 7.86 -3.12
N SER A 72 8.04 7.33 -2.82
CA SER A 72 9.13 7.10 -3.77
C SER A 72 8.72 6.16 -4.91
N TYR A 73 8.00 5.07 -4.59
CA TYR A 73 7.48 4.12 -5.58
C TYR A 73 6.51 4.80 -6.54
N TRP A 74 5.52 5.53 -6.03
CA TRP A 74 4.53 6.21 -6.85
C TRP A 74 5.14 7.27 -7.77
N LYS A 75 6.14 8.01 -7.27
CA LYS A 75 6.89 8.97 -8.08
C LYS A 75 7.63 8.30 -9.24
N ASN A 76 8.29 7.18 -8.98
CA ASN A 76 9.01 6.43 -10.01
C ASN A 76 8.05 5.87 -11.06
N LEU A 77 6.96 5.25 -10.62
CA LEU A 77 5.94 4.71 -11.53
C LEU A 77 5.30 5.83 -12.35
N ALA A 78 4.88 6.94 -11.73
CA ALA A 78 4.33 8.10 -12.44
C ALA A 78 5.29 8.67 -13.49
N SER A 79 6.59 8.80 -13.16
CA SER A 79 7.63 9.22 -14.09
C SER A 79 7.78 8.27 -15.27
N LYS A 80 7.84 6.97 -15.00
CA LYS A 80 7.91 5.92 -16.02
C LYS A 80 6.68 5.94 -16.92
N THR A 81 5.47 6.00 -16.35
CA THR A 81 4.21 6.08 -17.11
C THR A 81 4.19 7.31 -18.00
N CYS A 82 4.47 8.49 -17.45
CA CYS A 82 4.49 9.72 -18.23
C CYS A 82 5.50 9.64 -19.39
N LYS A 83 6.70 9.08 -19.15
CA LYS A 83 7.72 8.94 -20.19
C LYS A 83 7.27 8.06 -21.36
N ILE A 84 6.55 6.97 -21.08
CA ILE A 84 6.12 6.00 -22.09
C ILE A 84 4.82 6.44 -22.77
N GLN A 85 3.86 6.98 -22.02
CA GLN A 85 2.51 7.21 -22.49
C GLN A 85 2.31 8.59 -23.13
N LEU A 86 3.06 9.62 -22.73
CA LEU A 86 2.90 10.96 -23.32
C LEU A 86 3.28 11.06 -24.81
N PRO A 87 4.27 10.31 -25.32
CA PRO A 87 4.50 10.22 -26.77
C PRO A 87 3.30 9.65 -27.54
N ILE A 88 2.49 8.81 -26.92
CA ILE A 88 1.35 8.11 -27.54
C ILE A 88 0.07 8.93 -27.40
N LEU A 89 -0.22 9.41 -26.18
CA LEU A 89 -1.43 10.14 -25.83
C LEU A 89 -1.32 11.65 -26.07
N GLY A 90 -0.12 12.14 -26.37
CA GLY A 90 0.20 13.55 -26.48
C GLY A 90 0.46 14.22 -25.13
N ILE A 91 0.94 15.47 -25.19
CA ILE A 91 1.24 16.29 -24.01
C ILE A 91 -0.02 16.80 -23.28
N TYR A 92 -1.20 16.66 -23.91
CA TYR A 92 -2.53 16.90 -23.32
C TYR A 92 -3.35 15.61 -23.41
N PRO A 93 -3.03 14.60 -22.60
CA PRO A 93 -3.73 13.33 -22.67
C PRO A 93 -5.15 13.47 -22.12
N ASP A 94 -6.07 12.68 -22.68
CA ASP A 94 -7.37 12.45 -22.07
C ASP A 94 -7.19 11.79 -20.69
N GLY A 95 -7.93 12.26 -19.69
CA GLY A 95 -7.76 11.82 -18.31
C GLY A 95 -8.07 10.33 -18.11
N ILE A 96 -9.11 9.82 -18.79
CA ILE A 96 -9.53 8.42 -18.72
C ILE A 96 -8.53 7.53 -19.45
N ALA A 97 -8.09 7.95 -20.64
CA ALA A 97 -7.08 7.23 -21.41
C ALA A 97 -5.75 7.12 -20.64
N PHE A 98 -5.31 8.22 -20.02
CA PHE A 98 -4.08 8.22 -19.22
C PHE A 98 -4.23 7.35 -17.97
N GLN A 99 -5.37 7.40 -17.28
CA GLN A 99 -5.64 6.54 -16.13
C GLN A 99 -5.54 5.06 -16.51
N LYS A 100 -6.21 4.63 -17.58
CA LYS A 100 -6.15 3.24 -18.06
C LYS A 100 -4.72 2.82 -18.42
N ALA A 101 -3.96 3.71 -19.05
CA ALA A 101 -2.56 3.44 -19.37
C ALA A 101 -1.68 3.33 -18.12
N PHE A 102 -1.96 4.12 -17.09
CA PHE A 102 -1.31 4.01 -15.79
C PHE A 102 -1.65 2.69 -15.11
N GLU A 103 -2.93 2.33 -15.06
CA GLU A 103 -3.42 1.07 -14.48
C GLU A 103 -2.78 -0.14 -15.17
N ALA A 104 -2.67 -0.13 -16.51
CA ALA A 104 -1.99 -1.18 -17.25
C ALA A 104 -0.51 -1.33 -16.87
N MET A 105 0.20 -0.21 -16.66
CA MET A 105 1.60 -0.25 -16.20
C MET A 105 1.72 -0.74 -14.76
N LEU A 106 0.80 -0.34 -13.89
CA LEU A 106 0.77 -0.81 -12.51
C LEU A 106 0.49 -2.32 -12.45
N GLU A 107 -0.43 -2.81 -13.27
CA GLU A 107 -0.76 -4.23 -13.35
C GLU A 107 0.44 -5.06 -13.86
N GLN A 108 1.26 -4.50 -14.76
CA GLN A 108 2.51 -5.13 -15.19
C GLN A 108 3.57 -5.19 -14.08
N GLU A 109 3.72 -4.14 -13.27
CA GLU A 109 4.73 -4.11 -12.19
C GLU A 109 4.28 -4.82 -10.92
N LYS A 110 2.98 -4.76 -10.62
CA LYS A 110 2.38 -5.30 -9.41
C LYS A 110 0.99 -5.88 -9.71
N PRO A 111 0.95 -7.09 -10.32
CA PRO A 111 -0.30 -7.74 -10.68
C PRO A 111 -1.26 -7.87 -9.49
N GLY A 112 -2.54 -7.66 -9.74
CA GLY A 112 -3.60 -7.74 -8.75
C GLY A 112 -3.62 -6.60 -7.73
N TYR A 113 -2.76 -5.58 -7.85
CA TYR A 113 -2.75 -4.47 -6.89
C TYR A 113 -4.08 -3.71 -6.87
N ILE A 114 -4.62 -3.42 -8.06
CA ILE A 114 -5.87 -2.68 -8.22
C ILE A 114 -7.03 -3.50 -7.64
N GLU A 115 -7.12 -4.78 -8.01
CA GLU A 115 -8.13 -5.71 -7.51
C GLU A 115 -8.07 -5.85 -5.98
N LYS A 116 -6.86 -6.00 -5.43
CA LYS A 116 -6.62 -6.11 -3.98
C LYS A 116 -7.12 -4.87 -3.21
N HIS A 117 -7.03 -3.67 -3.78
CA HIS A 117 -7.49 -2.45 -3.13
C HIS A 117 -8.94 -2.08 -3.47
N GLY A 118 -9.52 -2.72 -4.49
CA GLY A 118 -10.92 -2.58 -4.87
C GLY A 118 -11.36 -1.10 -4.94
N PRO A 119 -12.44 -0.70 -4.23
CA PRO A 119 -12.90 0.69 -4.23
C PRO A 119 -11.88 1.72 -3.71
N GLN A 120 -10.96 1.32 -2.83
CA GLN A 120 -9.94 2.22 -2.29
C GLN A 120 -8.92 2.65 -3.34
N TRP A 121 -8.76 1.87 -4.41
CA TRP A 121 -7.89 2.21 -5.54
C TRP A 121 -8.15 3.61 -6.07
N MET A 122 -9.42 3.98 -6.27
CA MET A 122 -9.77 5.30 -6.79
C MET A 122 -9.34 6.44 -5.87
N HIS A 123 -9.40 6.24 -4.55
CA HIS A 123 -8.92 7.22 -3.58
C HIS A 123 -7.40 7.36 -3.60
N ILE A 124 -6.67 6.25 -3.77
CA ILE A 124 -5.21 6.27 -3.91
C ILE A 124 -4.81 6.98 -5.21
N TYR A 125 -5.49 6.65 -6.31
CA TYR A 125 -5.20 7.23 -7.62
C TYR A 125 -5.45 8.73 -7.62
N GLU A 126 -6.64 9.18 -7.26
CA GLU A 126 -7.00 10.60 -7.26
C GLU A 126 -6.22 11.41 -6.21
N GLY A 127 -6.00 10.84 -5.01
CA GLY A 127 -5.38 11.56 -3.90
C GLY A 127 -3.85 11.63 -3.94
N ARG A 128 -3.18 10.62 -4.53
CA ARG A 128 -1.71 10.52 -4.50
C ARG A 128 -1.08 10.47 -5.87
N ILE A 129 -1.59 9.62 -6.75
CA ILE A 129 -0.92 9.30 -8.03
C ILE A 129 -1.18 10.42 -9.06
N LYS A 130 -2.43 10.83 -9.22
CA LYS A 130 -2.84 11.83 -10.20
C LYS A 130 -2.13 13.17 -10.00
N PRO A 131 -1.95 13.72 -8.77
CA PRO A 131 -1.13 14.92 -8.57
C PRO A 131 0.30 14.76 -9.07
N LEU A 132 0.95 13.63 -8.77
CA LEU A 132 2.32 13.35 -9.21
C LEU A 132 2.42 13.31 -10.74
N CYS A 133 1.49 12.61 -11.39
CA CYS A 133 1.41 12.57 -12.86
C CYS A 133 1.19 13.98 -13.44
N ASN A 134 0.28 14.77 -12.84
CA ASN A 134 -0.01 16.13 -13.30
C ASN A 134 1.21 17.04 -13.23
N ASP A 135 2.00 16.97 -12.16
CA ASP A 135 3.22 17.77 -12.02
C ASP A 135 4.25 17.41 -13.10
N ILE A 136 4.41 16.12 -13.38
CA ILE A 136 5.34 15.63 -14.42
C ILE A 136 4.86 16.08 -15.81
N ILE A 137 3.57 15.91 -16.11
CA ILE A 137 2.97 16.35 -17.38
C ILE A 137 3.13 17.86 -17.55
N LYS A 138 2.88 18.64 -16.48
CA LYS A 138 3.07 20.09 -16.48
C LYS A 138 4.52 20.46 -16.77
N SER A 139 5.50 19.80 -16.14
CA SER A 139 6.91 20.01 -16.43
C SER A 139 7.24 19.74 -17.89
N ARG A 140 6.75 18.62 -18.46
CA ARG A 140 6.97 18.28 -19.87
C ARG A 140 6.40 19.32 -20.83
N ARG A 141 5.23 19.89 -20.52
CA ARG A 141 4.65 21.00 -21.29
C ARG A 141 5.54 22.24 -21.23
N CYS A 142 6.06 22.58 -20.05
CA CYS A 142 6.98 23.71 -19.89
C CYS A 142 8.26 23.51 -20.72
N ASP A 143 8.84 22.32 -20.72
CA ASP A 143 10.05 22.04 -21.50
C ASP A 143 9.75 22.09 -23.00
N LYS A 144 8.64 21.50 -23.46
CA LYS A 144 8.24 21.60 -24.86
C LYS A 144 7.98 23.05 -25.30
N ALA A 145 7.40 23.87 -24.42
CA ALA A 145 7.22 25.29 -24.69
C ALA A 145 8.55 26.06 -24.79
N LYS A 146 9.56 25.69 -23.99
CA LYS A 146 10.92 26.23 -24.12
C LYS A 146 11.54 25.83 -25.45
N ASP A 147 11.41 24.57 -25.86
CA ASP A 147 11.96 24.07 -27.13
C ASP A 147 11.31 24.79 -28.33
N ILE A 148 9.99 24.93 -28.33
CA ILE A 148 9.25 25.67 -29.37
C ILE A 148 9.71 27.12 -29.41
N ARG A 149 9.83 27.77 -28.25
CA ARG A 149 10.31 29.15 -28.16
C ARG A 149 11.71 29.26 -28.76
N ALA A 150 12.64 28.40 -28.37
CA ALA A 150 14.01 28.39 -28.90
C ALA A 150 14.00 28.26 -30.43
N ALA A 151 13.29 27.26 -30.96
CA ALA A 151 13.19 27.03 -32.40
C ALA A 151 12.58 28.23 -33.17
N MET A 152 11.54 28.87 -32.62
CA MET A 152 10.98 30.08 -33.24
C MET A 152 12.00 31.22 -33.31
N PHE A 153 12.82 31.42 -32.27
CA PHE A 153 13.86 32.44 -32.28
C PHE A 153 15.05 32.06 -33.19
N ASP A 154 15.38 30.78 -33.30
CA ASP A 154 16.41 30.32 -34.24
C ASP A 154 16.01 30.54 -35.70
N ILE A 155 14.72 30.39 -36.03
CA ILE A 155 14.20 30.59 -37.40
C ILE A 155 14.05 32.07 -37.75
N PHE A 156 13.47 32.87 -36.85
CA PHE A 156 13.08 34.25 -37.16
C PHE A 156 14.05 35.31 -36.65
N GLY A 157 14.90 34.96 -35.68
CA GLY A 157 15.73 35.93 -34.97
C GLY A 157 14.93 36.96 -34.18
N GLU A 158 15.63 37.84 -33.47
CA GLU A 158 15.00 38.93 -32.70
C GLU A 158 14.44 40.05 -33.59
N ASP A 159 14.85 40.09 -34.85
CA ASP A 159 14.42 41.10 -35.82
C ASP A 159 12.95 40.93 -36.22
N TRP A 160 12.48 39.68 -36.31
CA TRP A 160 11.13 39.34 -36.74
C TRP A 160 10.22 38.87 -35.59
N LEU A 161 10.78 38.36 -34.49
CA LEU A 161 10.04 37.98 -33.30
C LEU A 161 10.58 38.73 -32.08
N VAL A 162 9.83 39.71 -31.57
CA VAL A 162 10.26 40.47 -30.40
C VAL A 162 10.11 39.61 -29.14
N ARG A 163 11.14 39.54 -28.29
CA ARG A 163 11.01 38.86 -26.98
C ARG A 163 10.01 39.60 -26.10
N ILE A 164 9.03 38.87 -25.60
CA ILE A 164 8.19 39.29 -24.48
C ILE A 164 8.73 38.72 -23.16
N ASN A 165 8.72 39.55 -22.12
CA ASN A 165 9.14 39.16 -20.78
C ASN A 165 8.10 38.22 -20.15
N THR A 166 8.52 37.31 -19.27
CA THR A 166 7.63 36.45 -18.49
C THR A 166 6.74 37.23 -17.52
N THR A 167 7.07 38.49 -17.24
CA THR A 167 6.27 39.42 -16.42
C THR A 167 5.44 40.40 -17.27
N ALA A 168 5.31 40.18 -18.59
CA ALA A 168 4.55 41.05 -19.47
C ALA A 168 3.08 41.13 -19.03
N SER A 169 2.49 42.33 -19.09
CA SER A 169 1.08 42.53 -18.77
C SER A 169 0.18 41.91 -19.84
N ALA A 170 -1.12 41.75 -19.53
CA ALA A 170 -2.09 41.27 -20.51
C ALA A 170 -2.14 42.17 -21.76
N ASP A 171 -2.00 43.49 -21.58
CA ASP A 171 -2.00 44.48 -22.67
C ASP A 171 -0.73 44.39 -23.52
N ASP A 172 0.43 44.16 -22.90
CA ASP A 172 1.68 43.92 -23.62
C ASP A 172 1.61 42.64 -24.46
N ILE A 173 1.04 41.56 -23.89
CA ILE A 173 0.82 40.29 -24.60
C ILE A 173 -0.15 40.50 -25.76
N CYS A 174 -1.22 41.27 -25.55
CA CYS A 174 -2.18 41.60 -26.60
C CYS A 174 -1.53 42.37 -27.74
N SER A 175 -0.77 43.41 -27.41
CA SER A 175 -0.02 44.24 -28.36
C SER A 175 1.02 43.42 -29.15
N PHE A 176 1.74 42.53 -28.46
CA PHE A 176 2.68 41.60 -29.10
C PHE A 176 1.98 40.70 -30.11
N LYS A 177 0.86 40.07 -29.74
CA LYS A 177 0.06 39.20 -30.63
C LYS A 177 -0.47 39.96 -31.84
N GLN A 178 -0.83 41.23 -31.66
CA GLN A 178 -1.39 42.06 -32.73
C GLN A 178 -0.34 42.69 -33.64
N SER A 179 0.94 42.69 -33.24
CA SER A 179 2.02 43.32 -33.98
C SER A 179 2.18 42.73 -35.38
N ARG A 180 2.50 43.60 -36.36
CA ARG A 180 2.70 43.18 -37.76
C ARG A 180 3.83 42.17 -37.90
N LYS A 181 4.89 42.30 -37.08
CA LYS A 181 6.04 41.40 -37.07
C LYS A 181 5.65 39.99 -36.61
N THR A 182 4.99 39.89 -35.45
CA THR A 182 4.51 38.61 -34.90
C THR A 182 3.53 37.91 -35.83
N LYS A 183 2.58 38.64 -36.42
CA LYS A 183 1.64 38.08 -37.40
C LYS A 183 2.35 37.54 -38.65
N LYS A 184 3.30 38.29 -39.21
CA LYS A 184 4.08 37.83 -40.38
C LYS A 184 4.92 36.59 -40.06
N ALA A 185 5.60 36.56 -38.92
CA ALA A 185 6.38 35.39 -38.51
C ALA A 185 5.49 34.15 -38.32
N PHE A 186 4.30 34.33 -37.71
CA PHE A 186 3.33 33.25 -37.58
C PHE A 186 2.82 32.78 -38.96
N GLU A 187 2.46 33.69 -39.86
CA GLU A 187 2.08 33.32 -41.24
C GLU A 187 3.18 32.53 -41.96
N CYS A 188 4.45 32.90 -41.80
CA CYS A 188 5.57 32.17 -42.40
C CYS A 188 5.68 30.72 -41.91
N LEU A 189 5.30 30.41 -40.66
CA LEU A 189 5.30 29.04 -40.14
C LEU A 189 4.29 28.12 -40.84
N PHE A 190 3.23 28.67 -41.44
CA PHE A 190 2.18 27.89 -42.12
C PHE A 190 2.22 28.07 -43.64
N LYS A 191 3.22 28.78 -44.17
CA LYS A 191 3.46 28.95 -45.63
C LYS A 191 4.45 27.91 -46.18
N THR A 192 4.69 26.82 -45.46
CA THR A 192 5.41 25.63 -45.91
C THR A 192 4.51 24.43 -45.59
N ASP A 193 3.97 23.64 -46.51
CA ASP A 193 3.99 23.58 -47.98
C ASP A 193 2.67 24.06 -48.64
#